data_AF-A0A836VTZ8-F1
#
_entry.id   AF-A0A836VTZ8-F1
#
_cell.length_a   1.000
_cell.length_b   1.000
_cell.length_c   1.000
_cell.angle_alpha   90.00
_cell.angle_beta   90.00
_cell.angle_gamma   90.00
#
_symmetry.space_group_name_H-M   'P 1'
#
loop_
_entity.id
_entity.type
_entity.pdbx_description
1 polymer ?
#
loop_
_entity_poly.entity_id
_entity_poly.type
_entity_poly.pdbx_seq_one_letter_code
_entity_poly.pdbx_strand_id
1 'polypeptide(L)' 'LEGRVPLHTLRADIDYGFIEAMTTYGKIGVKTWIFKGEVLPTSEGESK' A
#
# COMPACT_ATOMS: atom_id res chain seq x y z
N LEU A 1 18.24 0.11 3.95
CA LEU A 1 17.32 1.19 4.36
C LEU A 1 15.93 0.77 3.86
N GLU A 2 15.24 -0.10 4.60
CA GLU A 2 13.86 -0.49 4.24
C GLU A 2 12.87 0.50 4.84
N GLY A 3 11.88 0.92 4.04
CA GLY A 3 10.80 1.79 4.50
C GLY A 3 9.84 1.07 5.46
N ARG A 4 9.00 1.84 6.16
CA ARG A 4 7.97 1.29 7.06
C ARG A 4 6.69 0.98 6.29
N VAL A 5 6.02 -0.14 6.62
CA VAL A 5 4.67 -0.48 6.12
C VAL A 5 3.78 -0.86 7.31
N PRO A 6 3.02 0.10 7.88
CA PRO A 6 2.22 -0.14 9.08
C PRO A 6 0.86 -0.78 8.78
N LEU A 7 0.80 -2.11 8.66
CA LEU A 7 -0.41 -2.85 8.27
C LEU A 7 -1.58 -2.81 9.27
N HIS A 8 -1.31 -2.54 10.54
CA HIS A 8 -2.35 -2.44 11.58
C HIS A 8 -2.94 -1.03 11.71
N THR A 9 -2.41 -0.04 10.97
CA THR A 9 -2.84 1.37 11.08
C THR A 9 -3.88 1.67 10.00
N LEU A 10 -5.16 1.73 10.37
CA LEU A 10 -6.26 1.95 9.39
C LEU A 10 -6.18 3.28 8.64
N ARG A 11 -5.55 4.31 9.22
CA ARG A 11 -5.34 5.61 8.57
C ARG A 11 -4.17 5.63 7.57
N ALA A 12 -3.42 4.54 7.46
CA ALA A 12 -2.33 4.43 6.51
C ALA A 12 -2.88 4.25 5.10
N ASP A 13 -2.47 5.11 4.16
CA ASP A 13 -2.73 4.94 2.74
C ASP A 13 -1.75 3.89 2.18
N ILE A 14 -2.28 2.69 1.91
CA ILE A 14 -1.50 1.54 1.45
C ILE A 14 -2.15 0.96 0.19
N ASP A 15 -1.40 0.97 -0.92
CA ASP A 15 -1.78 0.20 -2.10
C ASP A 15 -1.32 -1.26 -1.95
N TYR A 16 -2.22 -2.19 -2.28
CA TYR A 16 -1.91 -3.61 -2.38
C TYR A 16 -2.02 -4.08 -3.83
N GLY A 17 -0.99 -4.79 -4.30
CA GLY A 17 -0.97 -5.44 -5.60
C GLY A 17 -0.68 -6.93 -5.47
N PHE A 18 -1.37 -7.74 -6.29
CA PHE A 18 -1.08 -9.16 -6.44
C PHE A 18 -1.05 -9.56 -7.91
N ILE A 19 -0.01 -10.29 -8.30
CA ILE A 19 0.12 -10.85 -9.64
C ILE A 19 0.81 -12.22 -9.59
N GLU A 20 0.50 -13.06 -10.57
CA GLU A 20 1.18 -14.34 -10.79
C GLU A 20 2.09 -14.24 -12.03
N ALA A 21 3.36 -14.56 -11.86
CA ALA A 21 4.31 -14.74 -12.96
C ALA A 21 4.27 -16.19 -13.45
N MET A 22 4.00 -16.40 -14.74
CA MET A 22 4.14 -17.72 -15.36
C MET A 22 5.60 -17.94 -15.75
N THR A 23 6.19 -19.00 -15.21
CA THR A 23 7.57 -19.43 -15.50
C THR A 23 7.57 -20.85 -16.06
N THR A 24 8.70 -21.27 -16.62
CA THR A 24 8.89 -22.61 -17.18
C THR A 24 8.59 -23.74 -16.19
N TYR A 25 8.75 -23.50 -14.88
CA TYR A 25 8.55 -24.50 -13.83
C TYR A 25 7.25 -24.31 -13.04
N GLY A 26 6.39 -23.38 -13.47
CA GLY A 26 5.10 -23.12 -12.84
C GLY A 26 4.85 -21.64 -12.55
N LYS A 27 3.92 -21.37 -11.63
CA LYS A 27 3.52 -20.00 -11.29
C LYS A 27 4.20 -19.51 -10.02
N ILE A 28 4.67 -18.26 -10.03
CA ILE A 28 5.19 -17.56 -8.85
C ILE A 28 4.26 -16.41 -8.52
N GLY A 29 3.71 -16.38 -7.31
CA GLY A 29 2.89 -15.27 -6.83
C GLY A 29 3.73 -14.15 -6.23
N VAL A 30 3.49 -12.91 -6.64
CA VAL A 30 4.12 -11.71 -6.08
C VAL A 30 3.05 -10.86 -5.40
N LYS A 31 3.27 -10.57 -4.11
CA LYS A 31 2.46 -9.63 -3.33
C LYS A 31 3.29 -8.40 -3.03
N THR A 32 2.71 -7.22 -3.22
CA THR A 32 3.39 -5.95 -3.00
C THR A 32 2.50 -5.00 -2.22
N TRP A 33 3.12 -4.29 -1.27
CA TRP A 33 2.50 -3.21 -0.51
C TRP A 33 3.29 -1.93 -0.72
N ILE A 34 2.60 -0.84 -1.03
CA ILE A 34 3.20 0.49 -1.19
C ILE A 34 2.57 1.42 -0.15
N PHE A 35 3.35 1.86 0.83
CA PHE A 35 2.90 2.84 1.81
C PHE A 35 3.13 4.26 1.27
N LYS A 36 2.04 5.01 1.06
CA LYS A 36 2.06 6.38 0.52
C LYS A 36 2.07 7.47 1.60
N GLY A 37 1.77 7.11 2.85
CA GLY A 37 1.63 8.06 3.95
C GLY A 37 0.37 7.80 4.76
N GLU A 38 -0.06 8.76 5.54
CA GLU A 38 -1.27 8.65 6.35
C GLU A 38 -2.32 9.66 5.86
N VAL A 39 -3.56 9.22 5.76
CA VAL A 39 -4.69 10.08 5.46
C VAL A 39 -5.05 10.84 6.74
N LEU A 40 -4.68 12.11 6.80
CA LEU A 40 -5.17 13.01 7.84
C LEU A 40 -6.56 13.50 7.44
N PRO A 41 -7.55 13.53 8.36
CA PRO A 41 -8.81 14.19 8.08
C PRO A 41 -8.48 15.66 7.82
N THR A 42 -8.56 16.06 6.56
CA THR A 42 -8.54 17.49 6.23
C THR A 42 -9.87 18.02 6.74
N SER A 43 -9.82 18.98 7.65
CA SER A 43 -10.98 19.79 7.98
C SER A 43 -11.38 20.57 6.72
N GLU A 44 -12.17 19.94 5.85
CA GLU A 44 -12.93 20.65 4.81
C GLU A 44 -13.91 21.57 5.55
N GLY A 45 -13.43 22.77 5.86
CA GLY A 45 -14.17 23.74 6.66
C GLY A 45 -13.48 25.07 6.89
N GLU A 46 -12.21 25.27 6.53
CA GLU A 46 -11.61 26.61 6.53
C GLU A 46 -10.60 26.77 5.39
N SER A 47 -11.05 27.31 4.25
CA SER A 47 -10.46 28.47 3.57
C SER A 47 -11.05 28.69 2.18
N LYS A 48 -11.92 29.70 2.12
CA LYS A 48 -12.44 30.47 0.97
C LYS A 48 -13.53 29.83 0.09
#